data_AF-A0A354DGC6-F1
#
_entry.id   AF-A0A354DGC6-F1
#
_cell.length_a   1.000
_cell.length_b   1.000
_cell.length_c   1.000
_cell.angle_alpha   90.00
_cell.angle_beta   90.00
_cell.angle_gamma   90.00
#
_symmetry.space_group_name_H-M   'P 1'
#
loop_
_entity.id
_entity.type
_entity.pdbx_description
1 polymer ?
#
loop_
_entity_poly.entity_id
_entity_poly.type
_entity_poly.pdbx_seq_one_letter_code
_entity_poly.pdbx_strand_id
1 'polypeptide(L)'
;MEILANAWLIPLFPLLAFVIILAFGRRLKESAAIVGILANAASLVIALLVFFERFAKGAGDYLNSSFEWLTIAGHSITMGFEVNQLNAVMLVVVTLVSTMVNIYSKGYMHGDNRLHVFYQYLALFTFSMLGVVLSPNLLQLYIFWELVGVCSFLLIGFYFYKPEARAAAKKA
;
A
#
# COMPACT_ATOMS: atom_id res chain seq x y z
N MET A 1 11.39 -5.38 21.54
CA MET A 1 12.13 -5.06 20.31
C MET A 1 11.27 -4.04 19.58
N GLU A 2 11.84 -2.96 19.06
CA GLU A 2 11.13 -1.80 18.50
C GLU A 2 10.32 -2.09 17.21
N ILE A 3 9.63 -3.23 17.10
CA ILE A 3 8.93 -3.64 15.87
C ILE A 3 7.70 -2.76 15.65
N LEU A 4 7.01 -2.34 16.71
CA LEU A 4 6.01 -1.26 16.64
C LEU A 4 6.56 0.03 16.01
N ALA A 5 7.80 0.42 16.38
CA ALA A 5 8.45 1.61 15.83
C ALA A 5 8.84 1.44 14.35
N ASN A 6 8.86 0.22 13.84
CA ASN A 6 9.17 -0.11 12.46
C ASN A 6 7.93 -0.30 11.58
N ALA A 7 6.72 -0.04 12.09
CA ALA A 7 5.48 -0.19 11.32
C ALA A 7 5.43 0.70 10.05
N TRP A 8 6.17 1.82 10.04
CA TRP A 8 6.32 2.67 8.85
C TRP A 8 7.02 1.97 7.67
N LEU A 9 7.74 0.87 7.91
CA LEU A 9 8.35 0.06 6.85
C LEU A 9 7.32 -0.74 6.04
N ILE A 10 6.15 -1.04 6.62
CA ILE A 10 5.11 -1.87 5.98
C ILE A 10 4.68 -1.27 4.63
N PRO A 11 4.25 0.02 4.54
CA PRO A 11 3.94 0.64 3.25
C PRO A 11 5.19 0.85 2.36
N LEU A 12 6.40 0.86 2.92
CA LEU A 12 7.61 1.12 2.15
C LEU A 12 7.93 -0.01 1.17
N PHE A 13 7.69 -1.28 1.52
CA PHE A 13 7.94 -2.40 0.60
C PHE A 13 7.11 -2.32 -0.70
N PRO A 14 5.78 -2.15 -0.68
CA PRO A 14 5.01 -2.00 -1.92
C PRO A 14 5.38 -0.72 -2.66
N LEU A 15 5.77 0.35 -1.98
CA LEU A 15 6.30 1.55 -2.64
C LEU A 15 7.62 1.26 -3.38
N LEU A 16 8.55 0.53 -2.76
CA LEU A 16 9.79 0.10 -3.41
C LEU A 16 9.51 -0.82 -4.60
N ALA A 17 8.55 -1.75 -4.47
CA ALA A 17 8.11 -2.57 -5.60
C ALA A 17 7.56 -1.71 -6.74
N PHE A 18 6.72 -0.71 -6.44
CA PHE A 18 6.24 0.24 -7.43
C PHE A 18 7.40 0.94 -8.14
N VAL A 19 8.36 1.51 -7.41
CA VAL A 19 9.51 2.22 -7.99
C VAL A 19 10.38 1.29 -8.84
N ILE A 20 10.67 0.06 -8.36
CA ILE A 20 11.46 -0.93 -9.10
C ILE A 20 10.75 -1.34 -10.39
N ILE A 21 9.46 -1.63 -10.34
CA ILE A 21 8.70 -2.05 -11.52
C ILE A 21 8.46 -0.85 -12.45
N LEU A 22 8.32 0.37 -11.94
CA LEU A 22 8.23 1.58 -12.77
C LEU A 22 9.52 1.80 -13.56
N ALA A 23 10.69 1.70 -12.90
CA ALA A 23 11.99 1.92 -13.51
C ALA A 23 12.43 0.77 -14.43
N PHE A 24 12.20 -0.49 -14.01
CA PHE A 24 12.75 -1.68 -14.68
C PHE A 24 11.70 -2.64 -15.23
N GLY A 25 10.40 -2.34 -15.12
CA GLY A 25 9.30 -3.25 -15.47
C GLY A 25 9.33 -3.79 -16.89
N ARG A 26 9.74 -2.96 -17.87
CA ARG A 26 9.91 -3.39 -19.27
C ARG A 26 10.96 -4.49 -19.43
N ARG A 27 11.99 -4.50 -18.59
CA ARG A 27 13.05 -5.53 -18.57
C ARG A 27 12.61 -6.75 -17.75
N LEU A 28 11.90 -6.52 -16.65
CA LEU A 28 11.45 -7.57 -15.73
C LEU A 28 10.36 -8.47 -16.33
N LYS A 29 9.49 -7.93 -17.20
CA LYS A 29 8.37 -8.69 -17.80
C LYS A 29 7.58 -9.46 -16.72
N GLU A 30 7.55 -10.79 -16.77
CA GLU A 30 6.87 -11.64 -15.79
C GLU A 30 7.52 -11.61 -14.40
N SER A 31 8.81 -11.30 -14.28
CA SER A 31 9.50 -11.15 -12.99
C SER A 31 8.96 -9.96 -12.19
N ALA A 32 8.25 -9.01 -12.81
CA ALA A 32 7.55 -7.95 -12.10
C ALA A 32 6.51 -8.51 -11.11
N ALA A 33 5.86 -9.64 -11.44
CA ALA A 33 4.94 -10.31 -10.53
C ALA A 33 5.65 -10.82 -9.27
N ILE A 34 6.87 -11.35 -9.43
CA ILE A 34 7.67 -11.88 -8.31
C ILE A 34 8.06 -10.73 -7.37
N VAL A 35 8.48 -9.58 -7.93
CA VAL A 35 8.80 -8.38 -7.13
C VAL A 35 7.59 -7.92 -6.32
N GLY A 36 6.41 -7.84 -6.94
CA GLY A 36 5.16 -7.48 -6.25
C GLY A 36 4.77 -8.45 -5.15
N ILE A 37 4.84 -9.77 -5.41
CA ILE A 37 4.52 -10.81 -4.43
C ILE A 37 5.49 -10.75 -3.24
N LEU A 38 6.79 -10.68 -3.49
CA LEU A 38 7.80 -10.66 -2.42
C LEU A 38 7.68 -9.41 -1.54
N ALA A 39 7.42 -8.24 -2.13
CA ALA A 39 7.22 -7.02 -1.37
C ALA A 39 5.97 -7.06 -0.48
N ASN A 40 4.86 -7.60 -0.99
CA ASN A 40 3.63 -7.78 -0.21
C ASN A 40 3.80 -8.84 0.88
N ALA A 41 4.50 -9.94 0.59
CA ALA A 41 4.81 -10.96 1.58
C ALA A 41 5.72 -10.41 2.71
N ALA A 42 6.73 -9.60 2.38
CA ALA A 42 7.56 -8.93 3.37
C ALA A 42 6.72 -7.99 4.26
N SER A 43 5.82 -7.23 3.65
CA SER A 43 4.86 -6.36 4.37
C SER A 43 3.97 -7.16 5.31
N LEU A 44 3.46 -8.32 4.87
CA LEU A 44 2.63 -9.21 5.67
C LEU A 44 3.39 -9.78 6.87
N VAL A 45 4.65 -10.18 6.69
CA VAL A 45 5.49 -10.67 7.80
C VAL A 45 5.65 -9.58 8.85
N ILE A 46 6.00 -8.34 8.46
CA ILE A 46 6.12 -7.24 9.42
C ILE A 46 4.77 -6.91 10.07
N ALA A 47 3.68 -6.89 9.30
CA ALA A 47 2.33 -6.65 9.84
C ALA A 47 1.92 -7.70 10.89
N LEU A 48 2.24 -8.97 10.68
CA LEU A 48 2.01 -10.04 11.66
C LEU A 48 2.85 -9.84 12.92
N LEU A 49 4.12 -9.45 12.79
CA LEU A 49 4.97 -9.17 13.95
C LEU A 49 4.43 -7.98 14.76
N VAL A 50 4.02 -6.90 14.09
CA VAL A 50 3.35 -5.73 14.71
C VAL A 50 2.06 -6.15 15.41
N PHE A 51 1.27 -7.02 14.79
CA PHE A 51 0.04 -7.55 15.39
C PHE A 51 0.33 -8.34 16.67
N PHE A 52 1.24 -9.32 16.65
CA PHE A 52 1.56 -10.11 17.84
C PHE A 52 2.15 -9.27 18.96
N GLU A 53 3.02 -8.30 18.66
CA GLU A 53 3.55 -7.37 19.66
C GLU A 53 2.44 -6.49 20.26
N ARG A 54 1.51 -6.00 19.43
CA ARG A 54 0.42 -5.14 19.89
C ARG A 54 -0.58 -5.85 20.80
N PHE A 55 -0.75 -7.15 20.63
CA PHE A 55 -1.65 -7.98 21.46
C PHE A 55 -0.92 -8.75 22.58
N ALA A 56 0.40 -8.59 22.72
CA ALA A 56 1.16 -9.18 23.81
C ALA A 56 0.79 -8.53 25.16
N LYS A 57 0.84 -9.31 26.26
CA LYS A 57 0.59 -8.80 27.60
C LYS A 57 1.65 -7.75 27.97
N GLY A 58 1.21 -6.54 28.33
CA GLY A 58 2.10 -5.41 28.68
C GLY A 58 2.49 -4.51 27.51
N ALA A 59 1.88 -4.67 26.32
CA ALA A 59 2.06 -3.72 25.22
C ALA A 59 1.56 -2.32 25.64
N GLY A 60 2.41 -1.29 25.45
CA GLY A 60 2.05 0.09 25.75
C GLY A 60 0.84 0.57 24.93
N ASP A 61 0.03 1.45 25.51
CA ASP A 61 -1.34 1.73 25.07
C ASP A 61 -1.47 2.35 23.68
N TYR A 62 -0.42 2.89 23.07
CA TYR A 62 -0.51 3.63 21.81
C TYR A 62 0.87 4.02 21.28
N LEU A 63 1.17 3.76 20.00
CA LEU A 63 2.33 4.34 19.33
C LEU A 63 1.86 5.35 18.28
N ASN A 64 2.21 6.62 18.50
CA ASN A 64 2.08 7.67 17.50
C ASN A 64 3.44 8.35 17.39
N SER A 65 4.02 8.28 16.20
CA SER A 65 5.22 9.01 15.85
C SER A 65 4.85 9.96 14.72
N SER A 66 4.87 11.25 15.03
CA SER A 66 4.55 12.30 14.08
C SER A 66 5.57 13.43 14.16
N PHE A 67 5.83 14.05 13.02
CA PHE A 67 6.67 15.23 12.87
C PHE A 67 5.83 16.38 12.30
N GLU A 68 6.22 17.61 12.61
CA GLU A 68 5.59 18.79 12.05
C GLU A 68 5.91 18.88 10.56
N TRP A 69 4.87 18.85 9.72
CA TRP A 69 4.99 18.90 8.28
C TRP A 69 4.87 20.33 7.75
N LEU A 70 3.83 21.05 8.17
CA LEU A 70 3.52 22.41 7.70
C LEU A 70 2.86 23.22 8.82
N THR A 71 3.29 24.46 9.04
CA THR A 71 2.64 25.40 9.95
C THR A 71 1.96 26.51 9.14
N ILE A 72 0.64 26.66 9.27
CA ILE A 72 -0.13 27.71 8.57
C ILE A 72 -0.97 28.48 9.58
N ALA A 73 -0.81 29.80 9.63
CA ALA A 73 -1.58 30.71 10.48
C ALA A 73 -1.65 30.29 11.98
N GLY A 74 -0.59 29.67 12.49
CA GLY A 74 -0.51 29.19 13.89
C GLY A 74 -1.05 27.77 14.13
N HIS A 75 -1.55 27.08 13.10
CA HIS A 75 -1.91 25.66 13.17
C HIS A 75 -0.79 24.79 12.59
N SER A 76 -0.33 23.83 13.39
CA SER A 76 0.66 22.83 12.99
C SER A 76 -0.03 21.61 12.39
N ILE A 77 0.27 21.30 11.13
CA ILE A 77 -0.14 20.09 10.44
C ILE A 77 0.99 19.08 10.61
N THR A 78 0.67 17.93 11.19
CA THR A 78 1.63 16.84 11.39
C THR A 78 1.52 15.78 10.30
N MET A 79 2.62 15.09 10.03
CA MET A 79 2.61 13.81 9.31
C MET A 79 3.30 12.75 10.15
N GLY A 80 2.88 11.51 10.03
CA GLY A 80 3.42 10.44 10.85
C GLY A 80 2.77 9.11 10.60
N PHE A 81 2.89 8.23 11.58
CA PHE A 81 2.17 6.97 11.59
C PHE A 81 1.63 6.68 12.98
N GLU A 82 0.45 6.08 13.00
CA GLU A 82 -0.23 5.65 14.21
C GLU A 82 -0.44 4.13 14.18
N VAL A 83 -0.08 3.46 15.27
CA VAL A 83 -0.33 2.03 15.47
C VAL A 83 -1.14 1.82 16.75
N ASN A 84 -2.46 1.75 16.56
CA ASN A 84 -3.40 1.28 17.56
C ASN A 84 -3.80 -0.19 17.28
N GLN A 85 -4.67 -0.79 18.11
CA GLN A 85 -5.11 -2.17 17.92
C GLN A 85 -5.91 -2.38 16.62
N LEU A 86 -6.73 -1.41 16.24
CA LEU A 86 -7.49 -1.45 14.99
C LEU A 86 -6.56 -1.41 13.77
N ASN A 87 -5.59 -0.50 13.77
CA ASN A 87 -4.61 -0.35 12.70
C ASN A 87 -3.77 -1.62 12.57
N ALA A 88 -3.36 -2.25 13.68
CA ALA A 88 -2.63 -3.52 13.66
C ALA A 88 -3.43 -4.64 12.96
N VAL A 89 -4.73 -4.77 13.26
CA VAL A 89 -5.62 -5.72 12.57
C VAL A 89 -5.73 -5.36 11.08
N MET A 90 -5.97 -4.09 10.77
CA MET A 90 -6.16 -3.63 9.39
C MET A 90 -4.91 -3.80 8.53
N LEU A 91 -3.71 -3.60 9.08
CA LEU A 91 -2.44 -3.86 8.39
C LEU A 91 -2.33 -5.32 7.97
N VAL A 92 -2.67 -6.27 8.85
CA VAL A 92 -2.68 -7.70 8.52
C VAL A 92 -3.70 -8.00 7.43
N VAL A 93 -4.93 -7.48 7.54
CA VAL A 93 -5.99 -7.70 6.54
C VAL A 93 -5.56 -7.18 5.17
N VAL A 94 -5.08 -5.94 5.09
CA VAL A 94 -4.68 -5.31 3.82
C VAL A 94 -3.49 -6.03 3.20
N THR A 95 -2.46 -6.36 3.98
CA THR A 95 -1.28 -7.07 3.46
C THR A 95 -1.59 -8.51 3.05
N LEU A 96 -2.46 -9.21 3.78
CA LEU A 96 -2.89 -10.58 3.44
C LEU A 96 -3.69 -10.61 2.14
N VAL A 97 -4.73 -9.78 2.04
CA VAL A 97 -5.55 -9.67 0.82
C VAL A 97 -4.69 -9.22 -0.36
N SER A 98 -3.82 -8.22 -0.17
CA SER A 98 -2.89 -7.76 -1.21
C SER A 98 -1.96 -8.88 -1.68
N THR A 99 -1.42 -9.69 -0.77
CA THR A 99 -0.57 -10.83 -1.12
C THR A 99 -1.34 -11.87 -1.93
N MET A 100 -2.56 -12.22 -1.52
CA MET A 100 -3.42 -13.16 -2.26
C MET A 100 -3.78 -12.64 -3.65
N VAL A 101 -4.16 -11.36 -3.77
CA VAL A 101 -4.44 -10.71 -5.06
C VAL A 101 -3.20 -10.71 -5.95
N ASN A 102 -2.00 -10.46 -5.41
CA ASN A 102 -0.76 -10.50 -6.17
C ASN A 102 -0.44 -11.91 -6.69
N ILE A 103 -0.67 -12.96 -5.90
CA ILE A 103 -0.46 -14.35 -6.32
C ILE A 103 -1.48 -14.72 -7.41
N TYR A 104 -2.76 -14.42 -7.19
CA TYR A 104 -3.83 -14.69 -8.16
C TYR A 104 -3.58 -13.97 -9.50
N SER A 105 -3.20 -12.69 -9.43
CA SER A 105 -2.96 -11.85 -10.61
C SER A 105 -1.84 -12.39 -11.50
N LYS A 106 -0.88 -13.15 -10.95
CA LYS A 106 0.22 -13.73 -11.72
C LYS A 106 -0.30 -14.73 -12.74
N GLY A 107 -1.25 -15.57 -12.33
CA GLY A 107 -1.91 -16.54 -13.21
C GLY A 107 -2.93 -15.86 -14.13
N TYR A 108 -3.71 -14.92 -13.59
CA TYR A 108 -4.76 -14.23 -14.34
C TYR A 108 -4.21 -13.38 -15.51
N MET A 109 -3.08 -12.70 -15.29
CA MET A 109 -2.44 -11.83 -16.30
C MET A 109 -1.38 -12.56 -17.14
N HIS A 110 -1.29 -13.89 -17.06
CA HIS A 110 -0.27 -14.63 -17.80
C HIS A 110 -0.42 -14.44 -19.31
N GLY A 111 0.69 -14.14 -19.98
CA GLY A 111 0.70 -13.81 -21.41
C GLY A 111 0.32 -12.37 -21.78
N ASP A 112 -0.06 -11.51 -20.82
CA ASP A 112 -0.32 -10.09 -21.11
C ASP A 112 0.98 -9.27 -21.20
N ASN A 113 1.18 -8.57 -22.31
CA ASN A 113 2.37 -7.75 -22.57
C ASN A 113 2.58 -6.61 -21.55
N ARG A 114 1.50 -6.16 -20.90
CA ARG A 114 1.47 -5.05 -19.93
C ARG A 114 1.33 -5.53 -18.49
N LEU A 115 1.61 -6.81 -18.21
CA LEU A 115 1.63 -7.37 -16.84
C LEU A 115 2.47 -6.49 -15.88
N HIS A 116 3.64 -6.03 -16.30
CA HIS A 116 4.47 -5.16 -15.47
C HIS A 116 3.78 -3.84 -15.09
N VAL A 117 2.97 -3.25 -15.98
CA VAL A 117 2.18 -2.04 -15.68
C VAL A 117 1.06 -2.34 -14.69
N PHE A 118 0.41 -3.51 -14.81
CA PHE A 118 -0.61 -3.95 -13.87
C PHE A 118 -0.04 -4.07 -12.45
N TYR A 119 1.13 -4.71 -12.31
CA TYR A 119 1.81 -4.84 -11.02
C TYR A 119 2.36 -3.51 -10.48
N GLN A 120 2.69 -2.52 -11.32
CA GLN A 120 2.97 -1.15 -10.85
C GLN A 120 1.74 -0.57 -10.16
N TYR A 121 0.59 -0.59 -10.82
CA TYR A 121 -0.64 -0.02 -10.27
C TYR A 121 -1.09 -0.76 -9.01
N LEU A 122 -0.95 -2.09 -8.99
CA LEU A 122 -1.28 -2.90 -7.81
C LEU A 122 -0.37 -2.59 -6.62
N ALA A 123 0.94 -2.41 -6.85
CA ALA A 123 1.88 -2.04 -5.80
C ALA A 123 1.59 -0.64 -5.24
N LEU A 124 1.28 0.34 -6.11
CA LEU A 124 0.90 1.68 -5.68
C LEU A 124 -0.44 1.68 -4.92
N PHE A 125 -1.40 0.84 -5.35
CA PHE A 125 -2.68 0.66 -4.65
C PHE A 125 -2.46 0.14 -3.22
N THR A 126 -1.64 -0.90 -3.05
CA THR A 126 -1.36 -1.42 -1.70
C THR A 126 -0.61 -0.41 -0.84
N PHE A 127 0.37 0.31 -1.38
CA PHE A 127 1.04 1.39 -0.67
C PHE A 127 0.03 2.43 -0.16
N SER A 128 -0.87 2.87 -1.04
CA SER A 128 -1.87 3.89 -0.72
C SER A 128 -2.82 3.40 0.38
N MET A 129 -3.30 2.16 0.26
CA MET A 129 -4.20 1.56 1.24
C MET A 129 -3.54 1.41 2.62
N LEU A 130 -2.28 1.01 2.68
CA LEU A 130 -1.52 0.96 3.93
C LEU A 130 -1.27 2.35 4.51
N GLY A 131 -1.05 3.36 3.66
CA GLY A 131 -0.97 4.76 4.06
C GLY A 131 -2.27 5.26 4.72
N VAL A 132 -3.44 4.90 4.18
CA VAL A 132 -4.74 5.20 4.82
C VAL A 132 -4.81 4.60 6.23
N VAL A 133 -4.42 3.33 6.38
CA VAL A 133 -4.48 2.63 7.68
C VAL A 133 -3.55 3.24 8.74
N LEU A 134 -2.38 3.72 8.33
CA LEU A 134 -1.38 4.30 9.24
C LEU A 134 -1.58 5.79 9.50
N SER A 135 -2.53 6.45 8.84
CA SER A 135 -2.68 7.91 8.90
C SER A 135 -3.09 8.38 10.30
N PRO A 136 -2.31 9.26 10.95
CA PRO A 136 -2.60 9.76 12.30
C PRO A 136 -3.62 10.91 12.32
N ASN A 137 -3.93 11.50 11.15
CA ASN A 137 -4.85 12.62 11.05
C ASN A 137 -5.64 12.58 9.73
N LEU A 138 -6.71 13.39 9.69
CA LEU A 138 -7.64 13.42 8.57
C LEU A 138 -7.01 13.90 7.26
N LEU A 139 -6.03 14.81 7.32
CA LEU A 139 -5.38 15.32 6.12
C LEU A 139 -4.51 14.25 5.46
N GLN A 140 -3.68 13.55 6.25
CA GLN A 140 -2.87 12.44 5.73
C GLN A 140 -3.77 11.31 5.21
N LEU A 141 -4.86 11.00 5.93
CA LEU A 141 -5.86 10.04 5.47
C LEU A 141 -6.44 10.45 4.12
N TYR A 142 -6.81 11.73 3.95
CA TYR A 142 -7.37 12.25 2.71
C TYR A 142 -6.38 12.18 1.54
N ILE A 143 -5.10 12.50 1.77
CA ILE A 143 -4.05 12.38 0.74
C ILE A 143 -3.94 10.93 0.25
N PHE A 144 -3.88 9.96 1.16
CA PHE A 144 -3.80 8.56 0.78
C PHE A 144 -5.11 8.03 0.20
N TRP A 145 -6.25 8.55 0.63
CA TRP A 145 -7.56 8.25 0.05
C TRP A 145 -7.64 8.65 -1.42
N GLU A 146 -7.24 9.89 -1.75
CA GLU A 146 -7.16 10.36 -3.14
C GLU A 146 -6.20 9.50 -3.96
N LEU A 147 -5.07 9.08 -3.37
CA LEU A 147 -4.13 8.19 -4.03
C LEU A 147 -4.73 6.79 -4.31
N VAL A 148 -5.54 6.24 -3.39
CA VAL A 148 -6.33 5.02 -3.62
C VAL A 148 -7.31 5.22 -4.78
N GLY A 149 -7.97 6.39 -4.87
CA GLY A 149 -8.84 6.76 -5.99
C GLY A 149 -8.10 6.76 -7.33
N VAL A 150 -6.94 7.42 -7.39
CA VAL A 150 -6.08 7.44 -8.60
C VAL A 150 -5.65 6.03 -9.00
N CYS A 151 -5.24 5.20 -8.05
CA CYS A 151 -4.86 3.81 -8.33
C CYS A 151 -6.04 2.99 -8.87
N SER A 152 -7.25 3.22 -8.33
CA SER A 152 -8.48 2.55 -8.78
C SER A 152 -8.83 2.96 -10.21
N PHE A 153 -8.75 4.25 -10.53
CA PHE A 153 -8.89 4.77 -11.90
C PHE A 153 -7.91 4.09 -12.87
N LEU A 154 -6.63 3.97 -12.49
CA LEU A 154 -5.60 3.34 -13.32
C LEU A 154 -5.82 1.84 -13.54
N LEU A 155 -6.26 1.11 -12.50
CA LEU A 155 -6.55 -0.32 -12.57
C LEU A 155 -7.80 -0.61 -13.40
N ILE A 156 -8.90 0.12 -13.18
CA ILE A 156 -10.15 -0.02 -13.95
C ILE A 156 -9.89 0.37 -15.42
N GLY A 157 -9.14 1.45 -15.64
CA GLY A 157 -8.72 1.93 -16.94
C GLY A 157 -7.56 1.17 -17.57
N PHE A 158 -7.12 0.04 -17.02
CA PHE A 158 -5.92 -0.68 -17.49
C PHE A 158 -5.99 -0.98 -18.99
N TYR A 159 -7.14 -1.46 -19.46
CA TYR A 159 -7.45 -1.70 -20.87
C TYR A 159 -8.00 -0.44 -21.56
N PHE A 160 -7.30 0.69 -21.43
CA PHE A 160 -7.73 2.00 -21.93
C PHE A 160 -8.07 2.04 -23.43
N TYR A 161 -7.59 1.09 -24.24
CA TYR A 161 -7.93 1.00 -25.65
C TYR A 161 -9.39 0.57 -25.87
N LYS A 162 -10.02 -0.10 -24.91
CA LYS A 162 -11.44 -0.45 -24.93
C LYS A 162 -12.28 0.76 -24.50
N PRO A 163 -13.27 1.19 -25.29
CA PRO A 163 -14.13 2.32 -24.93
C PRO A 163 -14.93 2.07 -23.64
N GLU A 164 -15.34 0.83 -23.37
CA GLU A 164 -16.07 0.46 -22.16
C GLU A 164 -15.21 0.65 -20.90
N ALA A 165 -13.93 0.25 -20.96
CA ALA A 165 -12.99 0.41 -19.85
C ALA A 165 -12.71 1.89 -19.55
N ARG A 166 -12.60 2.74 -20.58
CA ARG A 166 -12.45 4.20 -20.40
C ARG A 166 -13.67 4.84 -19.78
N ALA A 167 -14.87 4.43 -20.22
CA ALA A 167 -16.11 4.96 -19.67
C ALA A 167 -16.29 4.54 -18.20
N ALA A 168 -15.96 3.28 -17.87
CA ALA A 168 -15.98 2.78 -16.50
C ALA A 168 -14.98 3.52 -15.60
N ALA A 169 -13.74 3.73 -16.06
CA ALA A 169 -12.73 4.44 -15.29
C ALA A 169 -13.13 5.90 -15.01
N LYS A 170 -13.76 6.60 -15.96
CA LYS A 170 -14.25 7.97 -15.74
C LYS A 170 -15.42 8.07 -14.75
N LYS A 171 -16.16 6.98 -14.55
CA LYS A 171 -17.31 6.93 -13.65
C LYS A 171 -16.88 6.61 -12.21
N ALA A 172 -15.82 5.82 -12.06
CA ALA A 172 -15.19 5.50 -10.79
C ALA A 172 -14.47 6.72 -10.22
#